data_AF-A0A7J3VTN1-F1
#
_entry.id   AF-A0A7J3VTN1-F1
#
_cell.length_a   1.000
_cell.length_b   1.000
_cell.length_c   1.000
_cell.angle_alpha   90.00
_cell.angle_beta   90.00
_cell.angle_gamma   90.00
#
_symmetry.space_group_name_H-M   'P 1'
#
loop_
_entity.id
_entity.type
_entity.pdbx_description
1 polymer ?
#
loop_
_entity_poly.entity_id
_entity_poly.type
_entity_poly.pdbx_seq_one_letter_code
_entity_poly.pdbx_strand_id
1 'polypeptide(L)'
;MSRSFNFKLERRPDISRKYSAGITLFFFLLAILAASLIFELLGVSSYETVSKVFYVFTTPSTLLQAILRGLPMGFAALGLCLAFRMNFWNIGAEGQIYMGMAASTGVVLLHVYYGFLPDFLVI
;
A
#
# COMPACT_ATOMS: atom_id res chain seq x y z
N MET A 1 20.52 23.15 -39.21
CA MET A 1 19.14 22.77 -38.83
C MET A 1 19.00 22.88 -37.31
N SER A 2 18.53 24.02 -36.81
CA SER A 2 18.31 24.25 -35.37
C SER A 2 16.85 23.94 -35.04
N ARG A 3 16.60 22.92 -34.22
CA ARG A 3 15.26 22.63 -33.67
C ARG A 3 15.04 23.54 -32.46
N SER A 4 14.19 24.56 -32.58
CA SER A 4 13.73 25.33 -31.42
C SER A 4 12.67 24.51 -30.67
N PHE A 5 12.99 24.01 -29.49
CA PHE A 5 11.99 23.47 -28.57
C PHE A 5 11.22 24.64 -27.94
N ASN A 6 9.91 24.72 -28.20
CA ASN A 6 9.02 25.67 -27.55
C ASN A 6 8.61 25.15 -26.17
N PHE A 7 9.36 25.56 -25.13
CA PHE A 7 8.95 25.32 -23.75
C PHE A 7 7.97 26.42 -23.32
N LYS A 8 6.70 26.05 -23.12
CA LYS A 8 5.68 26.94 -22.57
C LYS A 8 5.58 26.70 -21.07
N LEU A 9 6.13 27.62 -20.27
CA LEU A 9 6.07 27.56 -18.82
C LEU A 9 4.66 28.00 -18.37
N GLU A 10 3.82 27.05 -17.96
CA GLU A 10 2.51 27.34 -17.36
C GLU A 10 2.58 27.19 -15.83
N ARG A 11 2.03 28.16 -15.10
CA ARG A 11 2.00 28.13 -13.63
C ARG A 11 1.16 26.94 -13.18
N ARG A 12 1.71 26.13 -12.25
CA ARG A 12 0.98 24.99 -11.68
C ARG A 12 -0.36 25.48 -11.12
N PRO A 13 -1.50 24.91 -11.53
CA PRO A 13 -2.79 25.29 -10.99
C PRO A 13 -2.83 24.95 -9.50
N ASP A 14 -3.12 25.96 -8.67
CA ASP A 14 -3.30 25.80 -7.24
C ASP A 14 -4.63 25.08 -6.99
N ILE A 15 -4.57 23.78 -6.73
CA ILE A 15 -5.76 22.97 -6.43
C ILE A 15 -6.30 23.38 -5.06
N SER A 16 -7.59 23.75 -5.01
CA SER A 16 -8.25 24.07 -3.74
C SER A 16 -8.23 22.88 -2.78
N ARG A 17 -7.91 23.12 -1.51
CA ARG A 17 -7.88 22.08 -0.46
C ARG A 17 -9.19 21.28 -0.38
N LYS A 18 -10.34 21.93 -0.61
CA LYS A 18 -11.66 21.28 -0.62
C LYS A 18 -11.79 20.28 -1.77
N TYR A 19 -11.29 20.64 -2.94
CA TYR A 19 -11.31 19.78 -4.12
C TYR A 19 -10.37 18.58 -3.95
N SER A 20 -9.17 18.82 -3.42
CA SER A 20 -8.21 17.76 -3.08
C SER A 20 -8.79 16.76 -2.06
N ALA A 21 -9.38 17.25 -0.97
CA ALA A 21 -10.03 16.39 0.03
C ALA A 21 -11.21 15.60 -0.56
N GLY A 22 -12.01 16.23 -1.45
CA GLY A 22 -13.12 15.57 -2.13
C GLY A 22 -12.66 14.43 -3.03
N ILE A 23 -11.59 14.63 -3.80
CA ILE A 23 -10.98 13.58 -4.62
C ILE A 23 -10.49 12.43 -3.73
N THR A 24 -9.76 12.72 -2.66
CA THR A 24 -9.24 11.70 -1.74
C THR A 24 -10.37 10.86 -1.15
N LEU A 25 -11.44 11.50 -0.67
CA LEU A 25 -12.60 10.79 -0.12
C LEU A 25 -13.30 9.93 -1.19
N PHE A 26 -13.46 10.45 -2.41
CA PHE A 26 -14.08 9.73 -3.50
C PHE A 26 -13.30 8.44 -3.84
N PHE A 27 -11.99 8.54 -4.04
CA PHE A 27 -11.15 7.37 -4.34
C PHE A 27 -11.06 6.40 -3.16
N PHE A 28 -11.09 6.91 -1.92
CA PHE A 28 -11.15 6.06 -0.73
C PHE A 28 -12.43 5.20 -0.71
N LEU A 29 -13.60 5.79 -0.97
CA LEU A 29 -14.85 5.05 -1.07
C LEU A 29 -14.85 4.06 -2.24
N LEU A 30 -14.30 4.47 -3.39
CA LEU A 30 -14.17 3.61 -4.56
C LEU A 30 -13.29 2.39 -4.28
N ALA A 31 -12.20 2.56 -3.52
CA ALA A 31 -11.33 1.47 -3.11
C ALA A 31 -12.05 0.47 -2.19
N ILE A 32 -12.84 0.95 -1.23
CA ILE A 32 -13.67 0.07 -0.37
C ILE A 32 -14.69 -0.69 -1.21
N LEU A 33 -15.36 -0.03 -2.16
CA LEU A 33 -16.32 -0.68 -3.06
C LEU A 33 -15.67 -1.76 -3.92
N ALA A 34 -14.48 -1.48 -4.49
CA ALA A 34 -13.73 -2.45 -5.27
C ALA A 34 -13.29 -3.66 -4.43
N ALA A 35 -12.80 -3.43 -3.20
CA ALA A 35 -12.44 -4.51 -2.28
C ALA A 35 -13.64 -5.37 -1.90
N SER A 36 -14.78 -4.75 -1.58
CA SER A 36 -16.04 -5.46 -1.32
C SER A 36 -16.46 -6.32 -2.51
N LEU A 37 -16.42 -5.78 -3.73
CA LEU A 37 -16.76 -6.57 -4.92
C LEU A 37 -15.87 -7.83 -5.04
N ILE A 38 -14.58 -7.72 -4.76
CA ILE A 38 -13.67 -8.87 -4.77
C ILE A 38 -14.06 -9.90 -3.70
N PHE A 39 -14.41 -9.48 -2.49
CA PHE A 39 -14.83 -10.40 -1.44
C PHE A 39 -16.12 -11.15 -1.80
N GLU A 40 -17.13 -10.47 -2.34
CA GLU A 40 -18.35 -11.14 -2.84
C GLU A 40 -18.04 -12.16 -3.93
N LEU A 41 -17.16 -11.82 -4.88
CA LEU A 41 -16.75 -12.73 -5.95
C LEU A 41 -16.04 -13.98 -5.41
N LEU A 42 -15.39 -13.89 -4.25
CA LEU A 42 -14.75 -15.00 -3.56
C LEU A 42 -15.71 -15.76 -2.63
N GLY A 43 -16.98 -15.38 -2.55
CA GLY A 43 -17.98 -15.97 -1.66
C GLY A 43 -17.80 -15.58 -0.18
N VAL A 44 -17.05 -14.52 0.10
CA VAL A 44 -16.81 -13.98 1.45
C VAL A 44 -17.71 -12.77 1.67
N SER A 45 -18.47 -12.75 2.77
CA SER A 45 -19.30 -11.59 3.14
C SER A 45 -18.45 -10.31 3.23
N SER A 46 -18.68 -9.37 2.32
CA SER A 46 -17.93 -8.11 2.29
C SER A 46 -18.22 -7.25 3.49
N TYR A 47 -19.48 -7.27 3.94
CA TYR A 47 -19.91 -6.53 5.12
C TYR A 47 -19.15 -6.98 6.36
N GLU A 48 -19.00 -8.30 6.56
CA GLU A 48 -18.24 -8.84 7.70
C GLU A 48 -16.75 -8.50 7.59
N THR A 49 -16.17 -8.60 6.40
CA THR A 49 -14.74 -8.28 6.22
C THR A 49 -14.44 -6.80 6.42
N VAL A 50 -15.26 -5.91 5.86
CA VAL A 50 -15.08 -4.46 6.01
C VAL A 50 -15.35 -4.03 7.45
N SER A 51 -16.37 -4.59 8.11
CA SER A 51 -16.66 -4.26 9.53
C SER A 51 -15.54 -4.69 10.48
N LYS A 52 -14.82 -5.79 10.19
CA LYS A 52 -13.63 -6.20 10.96
C LYS A 52 -12.51 -5.15 10.95
N VAL A 53 -12.39 -4.35 9.89
CA VAL A 53 -11.40 -3.25 9.84
C VAL A 53 -11.69 -2.23 10.95
N PHE A 54 -12.96 -1.90 11.18
CA PHE A 54 -13.35 -0.98 12.24
C PHE A 54 -13.21 -1.61 13.64
N TYR A 55 -13.38 -2.93 13.75
CA TYR A 55 -13.21 -3.64 15.02
C TYR A 55 -11.80 -3.52 15.61
N VAL A 56 -10.78 -3.27 14.77
CA VAL A 56 -9.40 -3.05 15.22
C VAL A 56 -9.30 -1.95 16.28
N PHE A 57 -10.14 -0.91 16.20
CA PHE A 57 -10.13 0.22 17.11
C PHE A 57 -10.92 -0.01 18.42
N THR A 58 -11.59 -1.15 18.56
CA THR A 58 -12.47 -1.40 19.71
C THR A 58 -11.72 -1.85 20.96
N THR A 59 -10.59 -2.54 20.80
CA THR A 59 -9.79 -3.04 21.93
C THR A 59 -8.32 -2.65 21.81
N PRO A 60 -7.63 -2.39 22.95
CA PRO A 60 -6.21 -2.06 22.93
C PRO A 60 -5.33 -3.17 22.32
N SER A 61 -5.71 -4.43 22.51
CA SER A 61 -4.95 -5.59 22.00
C SER A 61 -5.03 -5.69 20.47
N THR A 62 -6.21 -5.49 19.87
CA THR A 62 -6.37 -5.49 18.42
C THR A 62 -5.68 -4.30 17.78
N LEU A 63 -5.72 -3.13 18.42
CA LEU A 63 -5.02 -1.94 17.97
C LEU A 63 -3.50 -2.16 18.00
N LEU A 64 -2.97 -2.73 19.09
CA LEU A 64 -1.55 -3.05 19.22
C LEU A 64 -1.11 -4.03 18.12
N GLN A 65 -1.88 -5.09 17.87
CA GLN A 65 -1.61 -6.03 16.79
C GLN A 65 -1.58 -5.35 15.41
N ALA A 66 -2.48 -4.40 15.15
CA ALA A 66 -2.48 -3.64 13.91
C ALA A 66 -1.23 -2.75 13.77
N ILE A 67 -0.82 -2.08 14.84
CA ILE A 67 0.42 -1.28 14.85
C ILE A 67 1.64 -2.18 14.60
N LEU A 68 1.75 -3.31 15.30
CA LEU A 68 2.86 -4.25 15.14
C LEU A 68 2.97 -4.78 13.71
N ARG A 69 1.83 -5.10 13.07
CA ARG A 69 1.79 -5.52 11.66
C ARG A 69 2.12 -4.39 10.68
N GLY A 70 1.85 -3.13 11.06
CA GLY A 70 2.16 -1.95 10.27
C GLY A 70 3.61 -1.45 10.40
N LEU A 71 4.37 -1.94 11.39
CA LEU A 71 5.75 -1.49 11.64
C LEU A 71 6.68 -1.55 10.41
N PRO A 72 6.69 -2.62 9.58
CA PRO A 72 7.56 -2.66 8.40
C PRO A 72 7.30 -1.50 7.43
N MET A 73 6.03 -1.18 7.19
CA MET A 73 5.66 -0.03 6.36
C MET A 73 6.02 1.30 7.05
N GLY A 74 5.84 1.40 8.36
CA GLY A 74 6.24 2.56 9.15
C GLY A 74 7.74 2.83 9.06
N PHE A 75 8.59 1.81 9.18
CA PHE A 75 10.04 1.95 9.04
C PHE A 75 10.44 2.33 7.61
N ALA A 76 9.80 1.76 6.59
CA ALA A 76 10.03 2.18 5.21
C ALA A 76 9.67 3.66 4.99
N ALA A 77 8.54 4.12 5.54
CA ALA A 77 8.12 5.52 5.49
C ALA A 77 9.12 6.46 6.21
N LEU A 78 9.65 6.04 7.37
CA LEU A 78 10.69 6.79 8.08
C LEU A 78 11.99 6.90 7.26
N GLY A 79 12.39 5.84 6.55
CA GLY A 79 13.51 5.87 5.62
C GLY A 79 13.27 6.84 4.44
N LEU A 80 12.06 6.85 3.89
CA LEU A 80 11.66 7.79 2.84
C LEU A 80 11.74 9.25 3.28
N CYS A 81 11.41 9.56 4.54
CA CYS A 81 11.56 10.92 5.07
C CYS A 81 13.01 11.43 4.93
N LEU A 82 14.02 10.56 5.09
CA LEU A 82 15.42 10.93 4.87
C LEU A 82 15.72 11.12 3.38
N ALA A 83 15.22 10.24 2.50
CA ALA A 83 15.39 10.37 1.05
C ALA A 83 14.80 11.69 0.52
N PHE A 84 13.62 12.08 0.99
CA PHE A 84 12.99 13.35 0.63
C PHE A 84 13.77 14.57 1.13
N ARG A 85 14.43 14.49 2.29
CA ARG A 85 15.35 15.57 2.74
C ARG A 85 16.55 15.74 1.82
N MET A 86 16.99 14.68 1.16
CA MET A 86 18.07 14.71 0.17
C MET A 86 17.58 15.11 -1.24
N ASN A 87 16.31 15.53 -1.40
CA ASN A 87 15.64 15.80 -2.68
C ASN A 87 15.54 14.58 -3.61
N PHE A 88 15.66 13.36 -3.08
CA PHE A 88 15.34 12.15 -3.84
C PHE A 88 13.83 11.90 -3.79
N TRP A 89 13.15 12.14 -4.90
CA TRP A 89 11.69 12.03 -5.01
C TRP A 89 11.17 10.59 -5.06
N ASN A 90 12.01 9.63 -5.48
CA ASN A 90 11.63 8.22 -5.53
C ASN A 90 12.89 7.34 -5.49
N ILE A 91 12.96 6.40 -4.54
CA ILE A 91 14.02 5.37 -4.44
C ILE A 91 13.52 3.97 -4.83
N GLY A 92 12.28 3.88 -5.31
CA GLY A 92 11.61 2.62 -5.61
C GLY A 92 11.10 1.87 -4.38
N ALA A 93 10.94 2.54 -3.23
CA ALA A 93 10.58 1.90 -1.96
C ALA A 93 9.27 1.09 -2.04
N GLU A 94 8.24 1.61 -2.70
CA GLU A 94 6.97 0.89 -2.90
C GLU A 94 7.20 -0.41 -3.70
N GLY A 95 7.99 -0.32 -4.79
CA GLY A 95 8.36 -1.48 -5.59
C GLY A 95 9.17 -2.50 -4.80
N GLN A 96 10.07 -2.06 -3.93
CA GLN A 96 10.85 -2.95 -3.04
C GLN A 96 9.94 -3.70 -2.05
N ILE A 97 8.96 -3.02 -1.47
CA ILE A 97 7.97 -3.65 -0.58
C ILE A 97 7.15 -4.69 -1.36
N TYR A 98 6.61 -4.33 -2.53
CA TYR A 98 5.83 -5.26 -3.34
C TYR A 98 6.64 -6.46 -3.82
N MET A 99 7.87 -6.25 -4.28
CA MET A 99 8.75 -7.34 -4.69
C MET A 99 9.13 -8.24 -3.51
N GLY A 100 9.35 -7.67 -2.33
CA GLY A 100 9.58 -8.44 -1.11
C GLY A 100 8.38 -9.31 -0.74
N MET A 101 7.16 -8.76 -0.80
CA MET A 101 5.91 -9.49 -0.57
C MET A 101 5.69 -10.60 -1.60
N ALA A 102 5.96 -10.33 -2.88
CA ALA A 102 5.82 -11.31 -3.95
C ALA A 102 6.83 -12.45 -3.80
N ALA A 103 8.09 -12.11 -3.51
CA ALA A 103 9.16 -13.09 -3.31
C ALA A 103 8.89 -13.98 -2.09
N SER A 104 8.50 -13.40 -0.94
CA SER A 104 8.20 -14.16 0.27
C SER A 104 7.00 -15.10 0.06
N THR A 105 5.92 -14.60 -0.55
CA THR A 105 4.75 -15.41 -0.90
C THR A 105 5.14 -16.55 -1.85
N GLY A 106 5.94 -16.26 -2.88
CA GLY A 106 6.41 -17.26 -3.83
C GLY A 106 7.21 -18.38 -3.18
N VAL A 107 8.13 -18.03 -2.26
CA VAL A 107 8.94 -19.02 -1.51
C VAL A 107 8.05 -19.92 -0.66
N VAL A 108 7.08 -19.35 0.06
CA VAL A 108 6.13 -20.13 0.89
C VAL A 108 5.32 -21.08 0.03
N LEU A 109 4.78 -20.61 -1.11
CA LEU A 109 4.01 -21.46 -2.01
C LEU A 109 4.87 -22.59 -2.60
N LEU A 110 6.09 -22.30 -3.04
CA LEU A 110 7.01 -23.33 -3.54
C LEU A 110 7.31 -24.39 -2.48
N HIS A 111 7.49 -23.99 -1.22
CA HIS A 111 7.67 -24.92 -0.12
C HIS A 111 6.42 -25.78 0.12
N VAL A 112 5.23 -25.17 0.24
CA VAL A 112 3.98 -25.88 0.51
C VAL A 112 3.63 -26.91 -0.57
N TYR A 113 3.87 -26.61 -1.85
CA TYR A 113 3.51 -27.51 -2.96
C TYR A 113 4.61 -28.50 -3.35
N TYR A 114 5.89 -28.15 -3.19
CA TYR A 114 7.02 -28.93 -3.72
C TYR A 114 8.10 -29.27 -2.69
N GLY A 115 7.95 -28.89 -1.42
CA GLY A 115 8.96 -29.13 -0.39
C GLY A 115 10.28 -28.41 -0.67
N PHE A 116 10.22 -27.24 -1.34
CA PHE A 116 11.39 -26.52 -1.86
C PHE A 116 12.45 -26.13 -0.81
N LEU A 117 12.02 -25.90 0.44
CA LEU A 117 12.89 -25.57 1.58
C LEU A 117 12.69 -26.58 2.71
N PRO A 118 13.68 -26.76 3.61
CA PRO A 118 13.46 -27.51 4.84
C PRO A 118 12.53 -26.74 5.79
N ASP A 119 11.67 -27.45 6.50
CA ASP A 119 10.55 -26.89 7.29
C ASP A 119 10.99 -25.80 8.29
N PHE A 120 12.19 -25.92 8.86
CA PHE A 120 12.69 -24.95 9.84
C PHE A 120 12.96 -23.55 9.26
N LEU A 121 13.08 -23.41 7.93
CA LEU A 121 13.30 -22.13 7.25
C LEU A 121 11.99 -21.39 6.89
N VAL A 122 10.83 -22.04 7.02
CA VAL A 122 9.52 -21.51 6.55
C VAL A 122 8.58 -21.21 7.72
N ILE A 123 9.09 -21.25 8.95
CA ILE A 123 8.36 -20.93 10.19
C ILE A 123 7.99 -19.44 10.27
#